data_AF-A0A7K0SG27-F1
#
_entry.id   AF-A0A7K0SG27-F1
#
_cell.length_a   1.000
_cell.length_b   1.000
_cell.length_c   1.000
_cell.angle_alpha   90.00
_cell.angle_beta   90.00
_cell.angle_gamma   90.00
#
_symmetry.space_group_name_H-M   'P 1'
#
loop_
_entity.id
_entity.type
_entity.pdbx_description
1 polymer ?
#
loop_
_entity_poly.entity_id
_entity_poly.type
_entity_poly.pdbx_seq_one_letter_code
_entity_poly.pdbx_strand_id
1 'polypeptide(L)'
;MALNGLLDIELSVPNPTELSEFWERRGMLRTADGVLGTADRAVQMRIQEAEYRHMSELHMSCSSESDLTEIAMRIGEMGVPSTISGTRLTCIDP
;
A
#
# COMPACT_ATOMS: atom_id res chain seq x y z
N MET A 1 17.23 -9.37 -3.80
CA MET A 1 16.63 -8.02 -3.72
C MET A 1 15.58 -8.11 -2.63
N ALA A 2 15.73 -7.35 -1.54
CA ALA A 2 14.88 -7.51 -0.36
C ALA A 2 13.41 -7.14 -0.66
N LEU A 3 13.18 -6.18 -1.56
CA LEU A 3 11.86 -5.81 -2.08
C LEU A 3 11.68 -6.40 -3.48
N ASN A 4 10.57 -7.11 -3.72
CA ASN A 4 10.37 -7.92 -4.92
C ASN A 4 9.04 -7.72 -5.64
N GLY A 5 8.16 -6.85 -5.14
CA GLY A 5 6.87 -6.58 -5.78
C GLY A 5 6.08 -5.44 -5.15
N LEU A 6 5.21 -4.84 -5.95
CA LEU A 6 4.17 -3.93 -5.47
C LEU A 6 2.97 -4.77 -5.04
N LEU A 7 2.63 -4.70 -3.76
CA LEU A 7 1.40 -5.26 -3.26
C LEU A 7 0.27 -4.28 -3.63
N ASP A 8 0.00 -3.27 -2.86
CA ASP A 8 -1.11 -2.37 -3.16
C ASP A 8 -0.71 -0.94 -2.84
N ILE A 9 -1.56 -0.02 -3.28
CA ILE A 9 -1.44 1.38 -2.92
C ILE A 9 -2.69 1.80 -2.15
N GLU A 10 -2.53 2.77 -1.28
CA GLU A 10 -3.64 3.49 -0.69
C GLU A 10 -3.68 4.92 -1.24
N LEU A 11 -4.83 5.32 -1.75
CA LEU A 11 -5.10 6.66 -2.24
C LEU A 11 -6.07 7.37 -1.31
N SER A 12 -5.64 8.50 -0.78
CA SER A 12 -6.46 9.44 -0.03
C SER A 12 -7.07 10.45 -1.00
N VAL A 13 -8.39 10.63 -1.00
CA VAL A 13 -9.10 11.55 -1.91
C VAL A 13 -10.33 12.20 -1.26
N PRO A 14 -10.79 13.38 -1.74
CA PRO A 14 -12.00 14.02 -1.20
C PRO A 14 -13.29 13.25 -1.42
N ASN A 15 -13.35 12.41 -2.46
CA ASN A 15 -14.53 11.62 -2.79
C ASN A 15 -14.12 10.18 -3.16
N PRO A 16 -14.01 9.27 -2.18
CA PRO A 16 -13.61 7.88 -2.39
C PRO A 16 -14.55 7.12 -3.33
N THR A 17 -15.85 7.40 -3.23
CA THR A 17 -16.89 6.76 -4.04
C THR A 17 -16.69 7.08 -5.51
N GLU A 18 -16.48 8.36 -5.85
CA GLU A 18 -16.26 8.78 -7.24
C GLU A 18 -15.03 8.10 -7.86
N LEU A 19 -13.92 8.02 -7.11
CA LEU A 19 -12.72 7.34 -7.59
C LEU A 19 -12.93 5.83 -7.73
N SER A 20 -13.68 5.23 -6.81
CA SER A 20 -14.01 3.80 -6.86
C SER A 20 -14.81 3.47 -8.12
N GLU A 21 -15.90 4.20 -8.36
CA GLU A 21 -16.75 4.02 -9.53
C GLU A 21 -15.98 4.29 -10.84
N PHE A 22 -15.06 5.26 -10.83
CA PHE A 22 -14.19 5.54 -11.98
C PHE A 22 -13.37 4.32 -12.40
N TRP A 23 -12.83 3.58 -11.43
CA TRP A 23 -12.02 2.39 -11.68
C TRP A 23 -12.87 1.15 -11.97
N GLU A 24 -14.04 1.02 -11.35
CA GLU A 24 -14.99 -0.06 -11.65
C GLU A 24 -15.43 -0.02 -13.11
N ARG A 25 -15.73 1.17 -13.65
CA ARG A 25 -16.03 1.36 -15.08
C ARG A 25 -14.88 0.98 -16.02
N ARG A 26 -13.66 0.81 -15.49
CA ARG A 26 -12.45 0.41 -16.22
C ARG A 26 -12.03 -1.03 -15.94
N GLY A 27 -12.88 -1.81 -15.27
CA GLY A 27 -12.69 -3.24 -15.07
C GLY A 27 -12.05 -3.64 -13.74
N MET A 28 -11.82 -2.70 -12.82
CA MET A 28 -11.53 -3.06 -11.43
C MET A 28 -12.78 -3.60 -10.75
N LEU A 29 -12.59 -4.49 -9.78
CA LEU A 29 -13.66 -5.09 -9.02
C LEU A 29 -13.66 -4.51 -7.61
N ARG A 30 -14.80 -4.02 -7.15
CA ARG A 30 -14.98 -3.66 -5.74
C ARG A 30 -15.07 -4.94 -4.92
N THR A 31 -14.10 -5.15 -4.04
CA THR A 31 -13.99 -6.38 -3.23
C THR A 31 -14.40 -6.16 -1.78
N ALA A 32 -14.30 -4.92 -1.31
CA ALA A 32 -14.87 -4.43 -0.06
C ALA A 32 -15.12 -2.92 -0.18
N ASP A 33 -15.70 -2.31 0.85
CA ASP A 33 -15.86 -0.86 0.90
C ASP A 33 -14.48 -0.16 0.87
N GLY A 34 -14.31 0.81 -0.04
CA GLY A 34 -13.03 1.47 -0.28
C GLY A 34 -11.92 0.58 -0.84
N VAL A 35 -12.20 -0.67 -1.25
CA VAL A 35 -11.16 -1.59 -1.75
C VAL A 35 -11.49 -2.07 -3.15
N LEU A 36 -10.52 -1.89 -4.05
CA LEU A 36 -10.56 -2.37 -5.42
C LEU A 36 -9.48 -3.42 -5.67
N GLY A 37 -9.83 -4.42 -6.45
CA GLY A 37 -8.96 -5.49 -6.90
C GLY A 37 -9.23 -5.90 -8.34
N THR A 38 -8.70 -7.06 -8.71
CA THR A 38 -8.94 -7.77 -9.97
C THR A 38 -9.43 -9.18 -9.68
N ALA A 39 -9.79 -9.94 -10.72
CA ALA A 39 -10.17 -11.34 -10.59
C ALA A 39 -9.05 -12.19 -9.95
N ASP A 40 -7.79 -11.90 -10.30
CA ASP A 40 -6.62 -12.63 -9.80
C ASP A 40 -6.16 -12.15 -8.42
N ARG A 41 -6.56 -10.94 -8.01
CA ARG A 41 -6.06 -10.33 -6.79
C ARG A 41 -7.08 -9.41 -6.13
N ALA A 42 -7.58 -9.83 -4.98
CA ALA A 42 -8.65 -9.14 -4.27
C ALA A 42 -8.31 -7.71 -3.81
N VAL A 43 -7.03 -7.37 -3.65
CA VAL A 43 -6.58 -6.05 -3.21
C VAL A 43 -5.46 -5.55 -4.13
N GLN A 44 -5.74 -4.45 -4.81
CA GLN A 44 -4.80 -3.70 -5.64
C GLN A 44 -4.74 -2.22 -5.24
N MET A 45 -5.89 -1.66 -4.81
CA MET A 45 -6.01 -0.28 -4.40
C MET A 45 -6.96 -0.16 -3.22
N ARG A 46 -6.54 0.58 -2.21
CA ARG A 46 -7.37 1.05 -1.10
C ARG A 46 -7.63 2.54 -1.31
N ILE A 47 -8.85 2.98 -1.02
CA ILE A 47 -9.27 4.36 -1.22
C ILE A 47 -9.89 4.85 0.07
N GLN A 48 -9.37 5.93 0.61
CA GLN A 48 -9.87 6.57 1.83
C GLN A 48 -10.15 8.05 1.62
N GLU A 49 -10.96 8.63 2.50
CA GLU A 49 -11.33 10.03 2.44
C GLU A 49 -10.21 10.93 2.99
N ALA A 50 -9.90 12.02 2.29
CA ALA A 50 -9.00 13.08 2.76
C ALA A 50 -9.26 14.40 2.03
N GLU A 51 -8.74 15.51 2.56
CA GLU A 51 -8.98 16.86 2.01
C GLU A 51 -8.45 17.07 0.58
N TYR A 52 -7.45 16.28 0.15
CA TYR A 52 -6.88 16.35 -1.20
C TYR A 52 -6.34 15.01 -1.68
N ARG A 53 -6.21 14.86 -3.00
CA ARG A 53 -5.73 13.63 -3.63
C ARG A 53 -4.22 13.43 -3.41
N HIS A 54 -3.85 12.34 -2.76
CA HIS A 54 -2.46 11.88 -2.62
C HIS A 54 -2.40 10.35 -2.39
N MET A 55 -1.20 9.78 -2.53
CA MET A 55 -0.94 8.41 -2.11
C MET A 55 -0.52 8.41 -0.64
N SER A 56 -1.28 7.76 0.23
CA SER A 56 -1.02 7.72 1.68
C SER A 56 -0.12 6.54 2.07
N GLU A 57 -0.31 5.38 1.44
CA GLU A 57 0.49 4.18 1.72
C GLU A 57 0.92 3.48 0.43
N LEU A 58 2.12 2.91 0.46
CA LEU A 58 2.67 2.04 -0.56
C LEU A 58 3.05 0.71 0.10
N HIS A 59 2.39 -0.39 -0.30
CA HIS A 59 2.67 -1.71 0.22
C HIS A 59 3.55 -2.50 -0.73
N MET A 60 4.67 -3.00 -0.22
CA MET A 60 5.65 -3.75 -1.01
C MET A 60 5.88 -5.13 -0.43
N SER A 61 6.14 -6.12 -1.29
CA SER A 61 6.47 -7.48 -0.86
C SER A 61 7.98 -7.67 -0.74
N CYS A 62 8.34 -8.59 0.17
CA CYS A 62 9.68 -9.14 0.31
C CYS A 62 9.63 -10.68 0.20
N SER A 63 10.78 -11.34 0.19
CA SER A 63 10.84 -12.80 -0.03
C SER A 63 10.78 -13.57 1.28
N SER A 64 11.25 -12.98 2.37
CA SER A 64 11.44 -13.65 3.66
C SER A 64 11.37 -12.66 4.83
N GLU A 65 11.10 -13.16 6.04
CA GLU A 65 11.15 -12.34 7.26
C GLU A 65 12.55 -11.77 7.55
N SER A 66 13.62 -12.46 7.12
CA SER A 66 14.98 -11.94 7.21
C SER A 66 15.17 -10.67 6.38
N ASP A 67 14.46 -10.54 5.25
CA ASP A 67 14.50 -9.33 4.43
C ASP A 67 13.95 -8.12 5.20
N LEU A 68 12.93 -8.30 6.05
CA LEU A 68 12.37 -7.20 6.86
C LEU A 68 13.41 -6.62 7.82
N THR A 69 14.24 -7.48 8.41
CA THR A 69 15.29 -7.04 9.33
C THR A 69 16.40 -6.29 8.59
N GLU A 70 16.81 -6.79 7.41
CA GLU A 70 17.81 -6.14 6.56
C GLU A 70 17.30 -4.77 6.05
N ILE A 71 16.03 -4.70 5.66
CA ILE A 71 15.38 -3.46 5.22
C ILE A 71 15.32 -2.45 6.38
N ALA A 72 14.88 -2.87 7.58
CA ALA A 72 14.81 -2.00 8.76
C ALA A 72 16.17 -1.38 9.10
N MET A 73 17.23 -2.20 9.06
CA MET A 73 18.60 -1.74 9.31
C MET A 73 18.99 -0.64 8.32
N ARG A 74 18.80 -0.86 7.03
CA ARG A 74 19.16 0.10 5.97
C ARG A 74 18.34 1.40 6.05
N ILE A 75 17.04 1.29 6.33
CA ILE A 75 16.17 2.46 6.53
C ILE A 75 16.64 3.26 7.76
N GLY A 76 17.04 2.57 8.84
CA GLY A 76 17.61 3.19 10.03
C GLY A 76 18.96 3.86 9.78
N GLU A 77 19.83 3.28 8.94
CA GLU A 77 21.08 3.91 8.50
C GLU A 77 20.85 5.21 7.72
N MET A 78 19.71 5.34 7.05
CA MET A 78 19.27 6.57 6.39
C MET A 78 18.63 7.58 7.36
N GLY A 79 18.49 7.24 8.64
CA GLY A 79 17.87 8.10 9.66
C GLY A 79 16.34 8.06 9.66
N VAL A 80 15.72 7.12 8.94
CA VAL A 80 14.27 6.98 8.89
C VAL A 80 13.81 5.98 9.97
N PRO A 81 12.89 6.36 10.87
CA PRO A 81 12.34 5.43 11.85
C PRO A 81 11.49 4.36 11.16
N SER A 82 11.65 3.10 11.57
CA SER A 82 10.78 2.00 11.12
C SER A 82 10.36 1.11 12.29
N THR A 83 9.20 0.47 12.14
CA THR A 83 8.65 -0.48 13.11
C THR A 83 8.37 -1.81 12.42
N ILE A 84 8.82 -2.92 13.02
CA ILE A 84 8.43 -4.27 12.61
C ILE A 84 7.32 -4.77 13.56
N SER A 85 6.22 -5.25 12.98
CA SER A 85 5.14 -5.92 13.70
C SER A 85 4.73 -7.18 12.94
N GLY A 86 5.06 -8.35 13.51
CA GLY A 86 4.89 -9.65 12.83
C GLY A 86 5.65 -9.68 11.50
N THR A 87 4.92 -9.92 10.41
CA THR A 87 5.46 -10.00 9.04
C THR A 87 5.38 -8.67 8.28
N ARG A 88 5.18 -7.54 8.97
CA ARG A 88 5.07 -6.20 8.36
C ARG A 88 6.15 -5.28 8.92
N LEU A 89 6.83 -4.58 8.03
CA LEU A 89 7.66 -3.42 8.35
C LEU A 89 6.93 -2.16 7.87
N THR A 90 6.89 -1.14 8.72
CA THR A 90 6.28 0.17 8.41
C THR A 90 7.27 1.28 8.70
N CYS A 91 7.36 2.26 7.81
CA CYS A 91 8.07 3.52 7.99
C CYS A 91 7.30 4.66 7.32
N ILE A 92 7.58 5.90 7.72
CA ILE A 92 7.03 7.10 7.09
C ILE A 92 8.17 7.74 6.29
N ASP A 93 7.92 8.03 5.02
CA ASP A 93 8.83 8.80 4.17
C ASP A 93 8.89 10.25 4.69
N PRO A 94 10.07 10.80 5.04
CA PRO A 94 10.20 12.13 5.63
C PRO A 94 9.82 13.31 4.73
#